data_AF-A0A7J8Y0P3-F1
#
_entry.id   AF-A0A7J8Y0P3-F1
#
_cell.length_a   1.000
_cell.length_b   1.000
_cell.length_c   1.000
_cell.angle_alpha   90.00
_cell.angle_beta   90.00
_cell.angle_gamma   90.00
#
_symmetry.space_group_name_H-M   'P 1'
#
loop_
_entity.id
_entity.type
_entity.pdbx_description
1 polymer ?
#
loop_
_entity_poly.entity_id
_entity_poly.type
_entity_poly.pdbx_seq_one_letter_code
_entity_poly.pdbx_strand_id
1 'polypeptide(L)'
;GADPKSILCEFFKVGKCAKGFKCKLSHDLNVQRKGEKIDIYSDKRDQETMENCDQETLEKVVESKAKEYQQNKPTDNVLLEEESEKTPIEEEIDNQRAKLKTSTPMTPELFMEWKKKKKAERDESLAAQRAERAKNDRMSGRELFMSDASLFVDDAKAYEKYQREEEYDVPEN
;
A
#
# COMPACT_ATOMS: atom_id res chain seq x y z
N GLY A 1 5.14 15.87 4.84
CA GLY A 1 6.43 15.72 5.56
C GLY A 1 6.76 14.24 5.65
N ALA A 2 8.04 13.85 5.63
CA ALA A 2 8.43 12.45 5.76
C ALA A 2 8.32 11.97 7.22
N ASP A 3 7.90 10.72 7.43
CA ASP A 3 7.74 10.13 8.75
C ASP A 3 9.09 9.98 9.47
N PRO A 4 9.25 10.45 10.72
CA PRO A 4 10.55 10.43 11.40
C PRO A 4 11.16 9.02 11.57
N LYS A 5 10.31 7.99 11.61
CA LYS A 5 10.71 6.57 11.68
C LYS A 5 11.16 5.98 10.35
N SER A 6 11.03 6.69 9.23
CA SER A 6 11.57 6.28 7.93
C SER A 6 13.03 6.72 7.71
N ILE A 7 13.68 7.28 8.74
CA ILE A 7 15.06 7.78 8.71
C ILE A 7 15.82 7.05 9.81
N LEU A 8 16.97 6.45 9.47
CA LEU A 8 17.79 5.71 10.44
C LEU A 8 18.36 6.65 11.52
N CYS A 9 18.33 6.19 12.77
CA CYS A 9 18.97 6.83 13.90
C CYS A 9 20.49 6.71 13.81
N GLU A 10 21.17 7.84 13.64
CA GLU A 10 22.64 7.89 13.55
C GLU A 10 23.34 7.39 14.84
N PHE A 11 22.76 7.69 16.01
CA PHE A 11 23.27 7.16 17.29
C PHE A 11 23.08 5.65 17.42
N PHE A 12 22.06 5.08 16.78
CA PHE A 12 21.85 3.63 16.77
C PHE A 12 22.85 2.95 15.83
N LYS A 13 23.13 3.56 14.67
CA LYS A 13 24.19 3.12 13.75
C LYS A 13 25.56 3.04 14.44
N VAL A 14 25.85 3.96 15.36
CA VAL A 14 27.11 3.99 16.13
C VAL A 14 27.00 3.18 17.45
N GLY A 15 25.86 2.54 17.73
CA GLY A 15 25.66 1.71 18.94
C GLY A 15 25.52 2.49 20.25
N LYS A 16 25.32 3.82 20.20
CA LYS A 16 25.25 4.73 21.36
C LYS A 16 23.83 5.22 21.66
N CYS A 17 22.80 4.69 21.01
CA CYS A 17 21.43 5.16 21.21
C CYS A 17 20.81 4.63 22.52
N ALA A 18 20.68 5.50 23.52
CA ALA A 18 20.01 5.18 24.79
C ALA A 18 18.47 5.25 24.73
N LYS A 19 17.90 5.70 23.60
CA LYS A 19 16.44 5.95 23.45
C LYS A 19 15.63 4.69 23.11
N GLY A 20 16.30 3.58 22.74
CA GLY A 20 15.65 2.31 22.41
C GLY A 20 14.46 2.48 21.46
N PHE A 21 13.36 1.76 21.74
CA PHE A 21 12.13 1.80 20.93
C PHE A 21 11.36 3.14 20.96
N LYS A 22 11.69 4.04 21.90
CA LYS A 22 11.10 5.40 21.96
C LYS A 22 11.87 6.41 21.11
N CYS A 23 12.90 5.96 20.38
CA CYS A 23 13.63 6.83 19.47
C CYS A 23 12.72 7.36 18.36
N LYS A 24 12.84 8.66 18.06
CA LYS A 24 12.11 9.33 16.98
C LYS A 24 12.56 8.83 15.60
N LEU A 25 13.78 8.32 15.50
CA LEU A 25 14.40 7.80 14.29
C LEU A 25 14.40 6.26 14.31
N SER A 26 14.38 5.65 13.14
CA SER A 26 14.35 4.18 12.97
C SER A 26 15.60 3.54 13.59
N HIS A 27 15.41 2.39 14.22
CA HIS A 27 16.51 1.51 14.65
C HIS A 27 16.64 0.30 13.72
N ASP A 28 16.18 0.43 12.48
CA ASP A 28 16.27 -0.63 11.48
C ASP A 28 17.33 -0.27 10.44
N LEU A 29 18.46 -0.99 10.47
CA LEU A 29 19.60 -0.79 9.57
C LEU A 29 19.22 -0.94 8.09
N ASN A 30 18.10 -1.61 7.79
CA ASN A 30 17.62 -1.77 6.42
C ASN A 30 16.96 -0.49 5.88
N VAL A 31 16.52 0.44 6.73
CA VAL A 31 15.90 1.72 6.31
C VAL A 31 16.91 2.65 5.63
N GLN A 32 18.21 2.48 5.88
CA GLN A 32 19.26 3.23 5.19
C GLN A 32 19.65 2.61 3.84
N ARG A 33 19.18 1.39 3.52
CA ARG A 33 19.28 0.83 2.16
C ARG A 33 18.27 1.51 1.25
N LYS A 34 18.45 2.81 1.03
CA LYS A 34 18.11 3.39 -0.27
C LYS A 34 19.17 2.84 -1.22
N GLY A 35 18.92 1.67 -1.78
CA GLY A 35 19.74 1.19 -2.89
C GLY A 35 19.85 2.31 -3.91
N GLU A 36 21.03 2.50 -4.50
CA GLU A 36 21.17 3.38 -5.64
C GLU A 36 20.07 3.01 -6.64
N LYS A 37 19.34 4.02 -7.13
CA LYS A 37 18.41 3.76 -8.22
C LYS A 37 19.26 3.26 -9.37
N ILE A 38 19.11 1.98 -9.70
CA ILE A 38 19.78 1.37 -10.83
C ILE A 38 19.38 2.22 -12.04
N ASP A 39 20.35 2.92 -12.61
CA ASP A 39 20.15 3.77 -13.76
C ASP A 39 19.95 2.90 -14.99
N ILE A 40 18.99 3.27 -15.85
CA ILE A 40 18.55 2.46 -16.99
C ILE A 40 19.72 2.15 -17.95
N TYR A 41 20.72 3.04 -18.02
CA TYR A 41 21.91 2.89 -18.86
C TYR A 41 23.04 2.07 -18.22
N SER A 42 22.95 1.83 -16.91
CA SER A 42 23.91 1.03 -16.12
C SER A 42 23.37 -0.36 -15.78
N ASP A 43 22.09 -0.59 -16.05
CA ASP A 43 21.38 -1.83 -15.75
C ASP A 43 21.74 -2.92 -16.75
N LYS A 44 22.62 -3.84 -16.35
CA LYS A 44 23.04 -4.98 -17.18
C LYS A 44 21.98 -6.08 -17.27
N ARG A 45 20.83 -5.95 -16.58
CA ARG A 45 19.77 -6.97 -16.60
C ARG A 45 19.05 -7.07 -17.96
N ASP A 46 19.11 -6.01 -18.77
CA ASP A 46 18.54 -6.00 -20.13
C ASP A 46 19.38 -6.79 -21.15
N GLN A 47 20.56 -7.31 -20.77
CA GLN A 47 21.37 -8.18 -21.63
C GLN A 47 20.96 -9.66 -21.57
N GLU A 48 20.04 -10.04 -20.67
CA GLU A 48 19.50 -11.39 -20.64
C GLU A 48 18.27 -11.47 -21.56
N THR A 49 18.49 -11.95 -22.79
CA THR A 49 17.40 -12.29 -23.72
C THR A 49 16.53 -13.41 -23.13
N MET A 50 15.23 -13.39 -23.45
CA MET A 50 14.19 -14.36 -23.02
C MET A 50 14.52 -15.85 -23.27
N GLU A 51 15.65 -16.14 -23.91
CA GLU A 51 16.15 -17.48 -24.23
C GLU A 51 17.01 -18.09 -23.12
N ASN A 52 17.40 -17.34 -22.07
CA ASN A 52 18.24 -17.81 -20.96
C ASN A 52 17.48 -18.01 -19.63
N CYS A 53 16.15 -17.99 -19.67
CA CYS A 53 15.29 -18.29 -18.52
C CYS A 53 15.20 -19.82 -18.34
N ASP A 54 16.28 -20.42 -17.85
CA ASP A 54 16.38 -21.85 -17.61
C ASP A 54 15.56 -22.29 -16.39
N GLN A 55 15.17 -23.57 -16.33
CA GLN A 55 14.46 -24.21 -15.20
C GLN A 55 15.07 -23.86 -13.83
N GLU A 56 16.40 -23.76 -13.76
CA GLU A 56 17.13 -23.41 -12.53
C GLU A 56 16.85 -21.96 -12.06
N THR A 57 16.74 -21.00 -12.98
CA THR A 57 16.35 -19.61 -12.64
C THR A 57 14.90 -19.54 -12.19
N LEU A 58 14.04 -20.37 -12.77
CA LEU A 58 12.63 -20.51 -12.40
C LEU A 58 12.48 -21.02 -10.96
N GLU A 59 13.25 -22.04 -10.60
CA GLU A 59 13.30 -22.58 -9.23
C GLU A 59 13.83 -21.56 -8.22
N LYS A 60 14.86 -20.78 -8.57
CA LYS A 60 15.37 -19.68 -7.74
C LYS A 60 14.33 -18.58 -7.53
N VAL A 61 13.55 -18.23 -8.55
CA VAL A 61 12.46 -17.24 -8.43
C VAL A 61 11.34 -17.77 -7.55
N VAL A 62 10.94 -19.04 -7.73
CA VAL A 62 9.93 -19.69 -6.88
C VAL A 62 10.38 -19.74 -5.42
N GLU A 63 11.62 -20.13 -5.14
CA GLU A 63 12.17 -20.12 -3.78
C GLU A 63 12.23 -18.72 -3.19
N SER A 64 12.66 -17.73 -3.99
CA SER A 64 12.75 -16.34 -3.56
C SER A 64 11.36 -15.79 -3.22
N LYS A 65 10.35 -16.11 -4.03
CA LYS A 65 8.95 -15.76 -3.79
C LYS A 65 8.36 -16.51 -2.60
N ALA A 66 8.69 -17.77 -2.39
CA ALA A 66 8.26 -18.55 -1.23
C ALA A 66 8.85 -17.99 0.08
N LYS A 67 10.12 -17.60 0.07
CA LYS A 67 10.80 -16.94 1.21
C LYS A 67 10.20 -15.56 1.49
N GLU A 68 9.92 -14.77 0.45
CA GLU A 68 9.22 -13.48 0.56
C GLU A 68 7.80 -13.66 1.15
N TYR A 69 7.04 -14.66 0.69
CA TYR A 69 5.72 -14.98 1.22
C TYR A 69 5.76 -15.44 2.69
N GLN A 70 6.76 -16.23 3.09
CA GLN A 70 6.97 -16.64 4.48
C GLN A 70 7.35 -15.48 5.40
N GLN A 71 8.08 -14.47 4.90
CA GLN A 71 8.40 -13.25 5.64
C GLN A 71 7.20 -12.31 5.82
N ASN A 72 6.20 -12.37 4.93
CA ASN A 72 4.96 -11.58 5.00
C ASN A 72 3.80 -12.32 5.73
N LYS A 73 3.97 -13.61 6.01
CA LYS A 73 3.05 -14.44 6.82
C LYS A 73 2.82 -13.96 8.27
N PRO A 74 3.78 -13.32 8.98
CA PRO A 74 3.56 -12.82 10.33
C PRO A 74 2.46 -11.76 10.39
N THR A 75 2.37 -10.88 9.41
CA THR A 75 1.32 -9.83 9.35
C THR A 75 -0.07 -10.40 9.08
N ASP A 76 -0.16 -11.48 8.30
CA ASP A 76 -1.44 -12.15 8.00
C ASP A 76 -1.93 -12.96 9.22
N ASN A 77 -1.02 -13.69 9.89
CA ASN A 77 -1.36 -14.37 11.15
C ASN A 77 -1.79 -13.40 12.25
N VAL A 78 -1.16 -12.23 12.38
CA VAL A 78 -1.56 -11.23 13.39
C VAL A 78 -2.97 -10.67 13.11
N LEU A 79 -3.32 -10.44 11.85
CA LEU A 79 -4.67 -9.99 11.48
C LEU A 79 -5.74 -11.06 11.74
N LEU A 80 -5.41 -12.34 11.52
CA LEU A 80 -6.28 -13.47 11.81
C LEU A 80 -6.41 -13.73 13.32
N GLU A 81 -5.34 -13.55 14.08
CA GLU A 81 -5.34 -13.63 15.55
C GLU A 81 -6.24 -12.51 16.14
N GLU A 82 -6.10 -11.27 15.68
CA GLU A 82 -6.96 -10.14 16.06
C GLU A 82 -8.44 -10.34 15.70
N GLU A 83 -8.73 -11.12 14.64
CA GLU A 83 -10.10 -11.50 14.29
C GLU A 83 -10.63 -12.62 15.18
N SER A 84 -9.78 -13.57 15.60
CA SER A 84 -10.15 -14.65 16.52
C SER A 84 -10.34 -14.20 17.97
N GLU A 85 -9.71 -13.09 18.39
CA GLU A 85 -9.89 -12.46 19.71
C GLU A 85 -11.20 -11.68 19.84
N LYS A 86 -11.89 -11.42 18.72
CA LYS A 86 -13.24 -10.86 18.77
C LYS A 86 -14.17 -11.96 19.24
N THR A 87 -14.74 -11.79 20.43
CA THR A 87 -15.83 -12.64 20.92
C THR A 87 -16.85 -12.86 19.81
N PRO A 88 -17.34 -14.09 19.62
CA PRO A 88 -18.24 -14.43 18.53
C PRO A 88 -19.45 -13.49 18.54
N ILE A 89 -19.89 -13.09 17.35
CA ILE A 89 -20.94 -12.07 17.18
C ILE A 89 -22.24 -12.48 17.90
N GLU A 90 -22.48 -13.78 18.03
CA GLU A 90 -23.59 -14.37 18.76
C GLU A 90 -23.56 -14.00 20.26
N GLU A 91 -22.39 -14.11 20.89
CA GLU A 91 -22.20 -13.80 22.32
C GLU A 91 -22.36 -12.30 22.59
N GLU A 92 -21.88 -11.44 21.68
CA GLU A 92 -22.08 -10.00 21.78
C GLU A 92 -23.56 -9.63 21.62
N ILE A 93 -24.29 -10.29 20.72
CA ILE A 93 -25.74 -10.08 20.54
C ILE A 93 -26.51 -10.47 21.82
N ASP A 94 -26.19 -11.61 22.44
CA ASP A 94 -26.88 -12.06 23.65
C ASP A 94 -26.56 -11.16 24.86
N ASN A 95 -25.31 -10.73 24.99
CA ASN A 95 -24.89 -9.73 25.99
C ASN A 95 -25.63 -8.40 25.81
N GLN A 96 -25.82 -7.93 24.57
CA GLN A 96 -26.57 -6.71 24.28
C GLN A 96 -28.07 -6.87 24.54
N ARG A 97 -28.67 -8.00 24.17
CA ARG A 97 -30.09 -8.30 24.44
C ARG A 97 -30.37 -8.36 25.93
N ALA A 98 -29.49 -8.96 26.72
CA ALA A 98 -29.63 -9.01 28.18
C ALA A 98 -29.56 -7.61 28.84
N LYS A 99 -28.82 -6.66 28.24
CA LYS A 99 -28.74 -5.26 28.71
C LYS A 99 -29.98 -4.44 28.34
N LEU A 100 -30.70 -4.80 27.29
CA LEU A 100 -31.90 -4.09 26.82
C LEU A 100 -33.14 -4.47 27.65
N LYS A 101 -33.64 -3.55 28.46
CA LYS A 101 -34.80 -3.76 29.35
C LYS A 101 -36.16 -3.50 28.69
N THR A 102 -36.17 -2.77 27.57
CA THR A 102 -37.39 -2.38 26.85
C THR A 102 -37.09 -2.46 25.35
N SER A 103 -37.96 -3.11 24.58
CA SER A 103 -37.81 -3.27 23.14
C SER A 103 -38.95 -2.55 22.42
N THR A 104 -38.62 -1.62 21.52
CA THR A 104 -39.60 -1.02 20.63
C THR A 104 -39.79 -1.96 19.44
N PRO A 105 -41.02 -2.38 19.11
CA PRO A 105 -41.26 -3.26 17.97
C PRO A 105 -40.78 -2.57 16.69
N MET A 106 -39.87 -3.24 15.97
CA MET A 106 -39.32 -2.75 14.71
C MET A 106 -40.42 -2.77 13.63
N THR A 107 -41.10 -1.65 13.43
CA THR A 107 -42.04 -1.49 12.30
C THR A 107 -41.29 -1.08 11.02
N PRO A 108 -41.81 -1.39 9.83
CA PRO A 108 -41.15 -1.06 8.56
C PRO A 108 -40.88 0.43 8.37
N GLU A 109 -41.79 1.29 8.83
CA GLU A 109 -41.65 2.75 8.75
C GLU A 109 -40.49 3.26 9.61
N LEU A 110 -40.42 2.83 10.87
CA LEU A 110 -39.32 3.17 11.79
C LEU A 110 -37.97 2.65 11.28
N PHE A 111 -37.95 1.46 10.66
CA PHE A 111 -36.74 0.92 10.05
C PHE A 111 -36.25 1.77 8.88
N MET A 112 -37.16 2.26 8.04
CA MET A 112 -36.80 3.11 6.90
C MET A 112 -36.30 4.48 7.35
N GLU A 113 -36.88 5.06 8.40
CA GLU A 113 -36.37 6.27 9.04
C GLU A 113 -34.98 6.05 9.66
N TRP A 114 -34.79 4.96 10.39
CA TRP A 114 -33.48 4.56 10.94
C TRP A 114 -32.45 4.35 9.82
N LYS A 115 -32.83 3.66 8.75
CA LYS A 115 -31.96 3.41 7.59
C LYS A 115 -31.58 4.70 6.90
N LYS A 116 -32.53 5.64 6.72
CA LYS A 116 -32.25 6.97 6.17
C LYS A 116 -31.29 7.74 7.07
N LYS A 117 -31.51 7.71 8.39
CA LYS A 117 -30.62 8.34 9.39
C LYS A 117 -29.21 7.77 9.35
N LYS A 118 -29.07 6.44 9.35
CA LYS A 118 -27.76 5.77 9.26
C LYS A 118 -27.06 6.00 7.92
N LYS A 119 -27.84 6.05 6.83
CA LYS A 119 -27.31 6.37 5.51
C LYS A 119 -26.76 7.80 5.46
N ALA A 120 -27.52 8.77 5.99
CA ALA A 120 -27.09 10.16 6.08
C ALA A 120 -25.82 10.32 6.94
N GLU A 121 -25.75 9.68 8.11
CA GLU A 121 -24.57 9.68 8.99
C GLU A 121 -23.31 9.15 8.27
N ARG A 122 -23.44 8.03 7.55
CA ARG A 122 -22.34 7.46 6.74
C ARG A 122 -21.96 8.40 5.58
N ASP A 123 -22.94 8.95 4.87
CA ASP A 123 -22.68 9.85 3.74
C ASP A 123 -22.04 11.17 4.19
N GLU A 124 -22.42 11.71 5.35
CA GLU A 124 -21.77 12.86 6.01
C GLU A 124 -20.34 12.54 6.42
N SER A 125 -20.09 11.39 7.02
CA SER A 125 -18.73 10.94 7.37
C SER A 125 -17.83 10.81 6.14
N LEU A 126 -18.35 10.24 5.06
CA LEU A 126 -17.61 10.07 3.81
C LEU A 126 -17.41 11.41 3.08
N ALA A 127 -18.40 12.29 3.10
CA ALA A 127 -18.28 13.65 2.58
C ALA A 127 -17.25 14.48 3.37
N ALA A 128 -17.22 14.35 4.70
CA ALA A 128 -16.20 14.98 5.54
C ALA A 128 -14.79 14.44 5.24
N GLN A 129 -14.63 13.12 5.11
CA GLN A 129 -13.34 12.52 4.73
C GLN A 129 -12.90 12.99 3.34
N ARG A 130 -13.81 13.07 2.36
CA ARG A 130 -13.52 13.62 1.03
C ARG A 130 -13.17 15.11 1.09
N ALA A 131 -13.86 15.90 1.91
CA ALA A 131 -13.58 17.32 2.08
C ALA A 131 -12.21 17.56 2.74
N GLU A 132 -11.86 16.80 3.79
CA GLU A 132 -10.53 16.85 4.40
C GLU A 132 -9.43 16.43 3.43
N ARG A 133 -9.69 15.41 2.59
CA ARG A 133 -8.73 15.00 1.57
C ARG A 133 -8.58 16.04 0.46
N ALA A 134 -9.66 16.70 0.07
CA ALA A 134 -9.65 17.77 -0.93
C ALA A 134 -8.91 19.03 -0.45
N LYS A 135 -8.80 19.27 0.86
CA LYS A 135 -7.94 20.33 1.43
C LYS A 135 -6.45 20.05 1.24
N ASN A 136 -6.07 18.81 0.96
CA ASN A 136 -4.70 18.43 0.67
C ASN A 136 -4.47 18.50 -0.85
N ASP A 137 -3.72 19.51 -1.31
CA ASP A 137 -3.43 19.81 -2.72
C ASP A 137 -2.76 18.67 -3.52
N ARG A 138 -2.42 17.56 -2.87
CA ARG A 138 -1.74 16.41 -3.49
C ARG A 138 -2.68 15.22 -3.65
N MET A 139 -3.56 15.28 -4.65
CA MET A 139 -4.34 14.13 -5.11
C MET A 139 -3.42 13.05 -5.68
N SER A 140 -3.68 11.78 -5.37
CA SER A 140 -2.95 10.67 -5.99
C SER A 140 -3.30 10.56 -7.49
N GLY A 141 -2.40 10.05 -8.33
CA GLY A 141 -2.68 9.85 -9.76
C GLY A 141 -3.94 9.02 -10.02
N ARG A 142 -4.19 8.00 -9.18
CA ARG A 142 -5.45 7.22 -9.22
C ARG A 142 -6.68 8.07 -8.89
N GLU A 143 -6.56 9.04 -7.98
CA GLU A 143 -7.66 9.91 -7.57
C GLU A 143 -7.98 10.94 -8.64
N LEU A 144 -6.95 11.48 -9.28
CA LEU A 144 -7.08 12.32 -10.47
C LEU A 144 -7.79 11.56 -11.61
N PHE A 145 -7.39 10.31 -11.84
CA PHE A 145 -8.02 9.46 -12.86
C PHE A 145 -9.49 9.14 -12.53
N MET A 146 -9.81 8.89 -11.26
CA MET A 146 -11.19 8.64 -10.83
C MET A 146 -12.07 9.90 -10.84
N SER A 147 -11.50 11.10 -10.68
CA SER A 147 -12.25 12.35 -10.78
C SER A 147 -12.54 12.75 -12.21
N ASP A 148 -11.55 12.61 -13.10
CA ASP A 148 -11.70 12.91 -14.51
C ASP A 148 -10.70 12.09 -15.33
N ALA A 149 -11.14 10.93 -15.79
CA ALA A 149 -10.34 10.03 -16.62
C ALA A 149 -10.00 10.66 -17.97
N SER A 150 -10.75 11.68 -18.43
CA SER A 150 -10.51 12.33 -19.71
C SER A 150 -9.28 13.25 -19.71
N LEU A 151 -8.75 13.58 -18.53
CA LEU A 151 -7.48 14.31 -18.41
C LEU A 151 -6.25 13.44 -18.69
N PHE A 152 -6.43 12.11 -18.79
CA PHE A 152 -5.38 11.13 -19.07
C PHE A 152 -5.53 10.62 -20.50
N VAL A 153 -5.17 11.46 -21.46
CA VAL A 153 -5.10 11.08 -22.88
C VAL A 153 -3.65 10.78 -23.21
N ASP A 154 -3.38 9.56 -23.70
CA ASP A 154 -2.08 9.23 -24.28
C ASP A 154 -1.85 10.12 -25.50
N ASP A 155 -0.81 10.96 -25.45
CA ASP A 155 -0.44 11.79 -26.57
C ASP A 155 0.12 10.90 -27.69
N ALA A 156 -0.59 10.82 -28.81
CA ALA A 156 -0.21 9.98 -29.96
C ALA A 156 1.21 10.25 -30.51
N LYS A 157 1.86 11.35 -30.10
CA LYS A 157 3.24 11.71 -30.45
C LYS A 157 4.31 11.10 -29.52
N ALA A 158 3.96 10.55 -28.36
CA ALA A 158 4.92 9.89 -27.48
C ALA A 158 5.56 8.66 -28.14
N TYR A 159 4.85 8.02 -29.07
CA TYR A 159 5.36 6.88 -29.83
C TYR A 159 6.34 7.27 -30.95
N GLU A 160 6.20 8.45 -31.56
CA GLU A 160 7.02 8.85 -32.72
C GLU A 160 8.39 9.44 -32.37
N LYS A 161 8.58 9.94 -31.14
CA LYS A 161 9.81 10.67 -30.77
C LYS A 161 11.05 9.77 -30.58
N TYR A 162 10.86 8.46 -30.48
CA TYR A 162 11.96 7.49 -30.35
C TYR A 162 11.96 6.51 -31.53
N GLN A 163 12.18 7.02 -32.75
CA GLN A 163 12.87 6.18 -33.72
C GLN A 163 14.30 5.99 -33.18
N ARG A 164 14.57 4.81 -32.64
CA ARG A 164 15.95 4.36 -32.38
C ARG A 164 16.68 4.46 -33.71
N GLU A 165 17.55 5.47 -33.86
CA GLU A 165 18.42 5.56 -35.03
C GLU A 165 19.25 4.27 -35.10
N GLU A 166 19.23 3.59 -36.25
CA GLU A 166 20.13 2.46 -36.49
C GLU A 166 21.57 2.99 -36.46
N GLU A 167 22.29 2.62 -35.40
CA GLU A 167 23.72 2.91 -35.25
C GLU A 167 24.48 2.16 -36.36
N TYR A 168 24.87 2.87 -37.41
CA TYR A 168 25.76 2.33 -38.43
C TYR A 168 27.16 2.14 -37.82
N ASP A 169 27.64 0.90 -37.80
CA ASP A 169 29.00 0.53 -37.41
C ASP A 169 30.03 1.43 -38.12
N VAL A 170 30.74 2.24 -37.34
CA VAL A 170 31.90 3.01 -37.83
C VAL A 170 33.08 2.05 -37.93
N PRO A 171 33.66 1.82 -39.13
CA PRO A 171 34.80 0.93 -39.25
C PRO A 171 36.01 1.55 -38.53
N GLU A 172 36.48 0.83 -37.52
CA GLU A 172 37.69 1.12 -36.75
C GLU A 172 38.92 1.01 -37.67
N ASN A 173 39.81 2.00 -37.62
CA ASN A 173 41.02 2.09 -38.44
C ASN A 173 42.27 1.93 -37.57
#